data_AF-A0A928NPI1-F1
#
_entry.id   AF-A0A928NPI1-F1
#
_cell.length_a   1.000
_cell.length_b   1.000
_cell.length_c   1.000
_cell.angle_alpha   90.00
_cell.angle_beta   90.00
_cell.angle_gamma   90.00
#
_symmetry.space_group_name_H-M   'P 1'
#
loop_
_entity.id
_entity.type
_entity.pdbx_description
1 polymer ?
#
loop_
_entity_poly.entity_id
_entity_poly.type
_entity_poly.pdbx_seq_one_letter_code
_entity_poly.pdbx_strand_id
1 'polypeptide(L)'
;MDKVSQLLENKDAMSEISKMFSNNTPQGNEIEMAEKISQMTRKLNEPDPKINLLYALKPYMNPSRTNQIDKAIKMIQMTKISGFFKDI
;
A
#
# COMPACT_ATOMS: atom_id res chain seq x y z
N MET A 1 1.98 -4.26 22.46
CA MET A 1 1.83 -3.60 21.14
C MET A 1 2.42 -4.52 20.10
N ASP A 2 1.65 -4.80 19.05
CA ASP A 2 1.91 -5.87 18.09
C ASP A 2 3.05 -5.50 17.12
N LYS A 3 3.92 -6.46 16.76
CA LYS A 3 5.08 -6.24 15.86
C LYS A 3 4.66 -5.72 14.48
N VAL A 4 3.44 -6.05 14.07
CA VAL A 4 2.81 -5.57 12.83
C VAL A 4 2.60 -4.06 12.83
N SER A 5 2.33 -3.46 14.00
CA SER A 5 2.17 -2.01 14.12
C SER A 5 3.48 -1.25 13.92
N GLN A 6 4.63 -1.85 14.28
CA GLN A 6 5.96 -1.26 14.09
C GLN A 6 6.41 -1.28 12.62
N LEU A 7 5.92 -2.24 11.82
CA LEU A 7 6.24 -2.33 10.38
C LEU A 7 5.45 -1.32 9.53
N LEU A 8 4.30 -0.85 10.02
CA LEU A 8 3.45 0.10 9.31
C LEU A 8 3.85 1.57 9.51
N GLU A 9 4.65 1.88 10.54
CA GLU A 9 5.16 3.24 10.79
C GLU A 9 6.45 3.55 10.02
N ASN A 10 7.19 2.53 9.57
CA ASN A 10 8.50 2.75 8.98
C ASN A 10 8.42 2.78 7.45
N LYS A 11 8.31 3.99 6.88
CA LYS A 11 8.37 4.24 5.43
C LYS A 11 9.65 3.68 4.80
N ASP A 12 10.69 3.49 5.61
CA ASP A 12 11.96 2.85 5.21
C ASP A 12 11.88 1.33 5.10
N ALA A 13 10.91 0.66 5.74
CA ALA A 13 10.76 -0.79 5.62
C ALA A 13 10.44 -1.21 4.18
N MET A 14 9.63 -0.42 3.46
CA MET A 14 9.37 -0.68 2.03
C MET A 14 10.62 -0.44 1.16
N SER A 15 11.42 0.57 1.50
CA SER A 15 12.70 0.88 0.83
C SER A 15 13.75 -0.20 1.09
N GLU A 16 13.77 -0.74 2.31
CA GLU A 16 14.69 -1.79 2.75
C GLU A 16 14.32 -3.15 2.16
N ILE A 17 13.02 -3.47 2.10
CA ILE A 17 12.50 -4.62 1.35
C ILE A 17 12.90 -4.50 -0.13
N SER A 18 12.72 -3.33 -0.74
CA SER A 18 13.15 -3.08 -2.14
C SER A 18 14.64 -3.29 -2.35
N LYS A 19 15.49 -2.91 -1.39
CA LYS A 19 16.95 -3.08 -1.48
C LYS A 19 17.39 -4.53 -1.27
N MET A 20 16.71 -5.29 -0.41
CA MET A 20 17.00 -6.72 -0.23
C MET A 20 16.68 -7.53 -1.49
N PHE A 21 15.67 -7.14 -2.27
CA PHE A 21 15.33 -7.79 -3.55
C PHE A 21 16.25 -7.40 -4.71
N SER A 22 17.03 -6.32 -4.62
CA SER A 22 17.94 -5.87 -5.70
C SER A 22 19.32 -6.54 -5.71
N ASN A 23 19.70 -7.31 -4.67
CA ASN A 23 21.09 -7.80 -4.51
C ASN A 23 21.33 -9.25 -4.94
N ASN A 24 20.35 -9.95 -5.53
CA ASN A 24 20.58 -11.25 -6.15
C ASN A 24 20.32 -11.17 -7.66
N THR A 25 21.22 -11.77 -8.43
CA THR A 25 21.17 -11.85 -9.89
C THR A 25 19.78 -12.33 -10.34
N PRO A 26 19.04 -11.54 -11.13
CA PRO A 26 17.66 -11.87 -11.41
C PRO A 26 17.56 -13.10 -12.31
N GLN A 27 17.06 -14.20 -11.75
CA GLN A 27 16.45 -15.25 -12.56
C GLN A 27 15.20 -14.65 -13.23
N GLY A 28 14.90 -14.98 -14.48
CA GLY A 28 13.88 -14.31 -15.30
C GLY A 28 12.49 -14.10 -14.66
N ASN A 29 12.15 -14.90 -13.65
CA ASN A 29 10.91 -14.80 -12.87
C ASN A 29 10.89 -13.59 -11.90
N GLU A 30 12.05 -13.14 -11.41
CA GLU A 30 12.17 -12.02 -10.47
C GLU A 30 11.97 -10.66 -11.16
N ILE A 31 12.37 -10.54 -12.44
CA ILE A 31 12.13 -9.34 -13.26
C ILE A 31 10.64 -9.17 -13.52
N GLU A 32 9.95 -10.25 -13.90
CA GLU A 32 8.49 -10.22 -14.11
C GLU A 32 7.75 -9.84 -12.82
N MET A 33 8.21 -10.36 -11.67
CA MET A 33 7.66 -10.01 -10.36
C MET A 33 7.92 -8.54 -10.00
N ALA A 34 9.13 -8.03 -10.27
CA ALA A 34 9.47 -6.61 -10.04
C ALA A 34 8.63 -5.66 -10.91
N GLU A 35 8.34 -6.05 -12.16
CA GLU A 35 7.46 -5.30 -13.05
C GLU A 35 6.01 -5.31 -12.54
N LYS A 36 5.48 -6.45 -12.09
CA LYS A 36 4.13 -6.54 -11.49
C LYS A 36 4.01 -5.69 -10.22
N ILE A 37 5.02 -5.71 -9.36
CA ILE A 37 5.09 -4.86 -8.15
C ILE A 37 5.12 -3.37 -8.53
N SER A 38 5.88 -3.02 -9.58
CA SER A 38 5.95 -1.63 -10.08
C SER A 38 4.60 -1.16 -10.62
N GLN A 39 3.89 -1.99 -11.38
CA GLN A 39 2.54 -1.70 -11.87
C GLN A 39 1.53 -1.54 -10.73
N MET A 40 1.62 -2.40 -9.73
CA MET A 40 0.80 -2.34 -8.52
C MET A 40 1.03 -1.04 -7.75
N THR A 41 2.28 -0.64 -7.56
CA THR A 41 2.67 0.61 -6.90
C THR A 41 2.11 1.83 -7.65
N ARG A 42 2.15 1.82 -8.98
CA ARG A 42 1.56 2.89 -9.81
C ARG A 42 0.05 3.02 -9.60
N LYS A 43 -0.70 1.90 -9.62
CA LYS A 43 -2.17 1.94 -9.37
C LYS A 43 -2.54 2.33 -7.94
N LEU A 44 -1.69 2.01 -6.97
CA LEU A 44 -1.87 2.45 -5.58
C LEU A 44 -1.66 3.94 -5.38
N ASN A 45 -0.69 4.52 -6.12
CA ASN A 45 -0.38 5.94 -6.08
C ASN A 45 -1.30 6.79 -6.97
N GLU A 46 -2.18 6.17 -7.76
CA GLU A 46 -3.17 6.88 -8.56
C GLU A 46 -4.17 7.61 -7.64
N PRO A 47 -4.38 8.93 -7.83
CA PRO A 47 -5.29 9.71 -7.00
C PRO A 47 -6.72 9.16 -7.10
N ASP A 48 -7.29 8.81 -5.95
CA ASP A 48 -8.67 8.32 -5.86
C ASP A 48 -9.57 9.40 -5.26
N PRO A 49 -10.55 9.93 -6.01
CA PRO A 49 -11.46 10.96 -5.51
C PRO A 49 -12.18 10.56 -4.21
N LYS A 50 -12.46 9.26 -4.01
CA LYS A 50 -13.12 8.77 -2.79
C LYS A 50 -12.18 8.83 -1.59
N ILE A 51 -10.91 8.46 -1.78
CA ILE A 51 -9.90 8.55 -0.72
C ILE A 51 -9.60 10.01 -0.40
N ASN A 52 -9.52 10.88 -1.42
CA ASN A 52 -9.30 12.31 -1.23
C ASN A 52 -10.44 12.95 -0.41
N LEU A 53 -11.68 12.59 -0.72
CA LEU A 53 -12.84 13.03 0.07
C LEU A 53 -12.74 12.56 1.52
N LEU A 54 -12.40 11.29 1.75
CA LEU A 54 -12.20 10.75 3.09
C LEU A 54 -11.09 11.48 3.86
N TYR A 55 -9.98 11.83 3.19
CA TYR A 55 -8.92 12.65 3.79
C TYR A 55 -9.41 14.06 4.15
N ALA A 56 -10.19 14.70 3.26
CA ALA A 56 -10.74 16.04 3.49
C ALA A 56 -11.68 16.09 4.71
N LEU A 57 -12.30 14.97 5.08
CA LEU A 57 -13.16 14.87 6.26
C LEU A 57 -12.38 14.77 7.58
N LYS A 58 -11.14 14.24 7.59
CA LYS A 58 -10.39 13.95 8.83
C LYS A 58 -10.27 15.14 9.80
N PRO A 59 -10.02 16.39 9.39
CA PRO A 59 -9.88 17.52 10.31
C PRO A 59 -11.15 17.85 11.10
N TYR A 60 -12.31 17.41 10.60
CA TYR A 60 -13.63 17.68 11.20
C TYR A 60 -14.16 16.51 12.04
N MET A 61 -13.35 15.46 12.22
CA MET A 61 -13.77 14.21 12.84
C MET A 61 -13.12 14.04 14.21
N ASN A 62 -13.88 13.44 15.13
CA ASN A 62 -13.32 12.99 16.40
C ASN A 62 -12.38 11.79 16.19
N PRO A 63 -11.49 11.46 17.15
CA PRO A 63 -10.51 10.39 16.98
C PRO A 63 -11.11 9.03 16.59
N SER A 64 -12.29 8.69 17.12
CA SER A 64 -12.99 7.45 16.77
C SER A 64 -13.40 7.42 15.28
N ARG A 65 -13.93 8.52 14.77
CA ARG A 65 -14.32 8.66 13.35
C ARG A 65 -13.10 8.75 12.43
N THR A 66 -12.03 9.41 12.84
CA THR A 66 -10.75 9.42 12.11
C THR A 66 -10.20 8.01 11.92
N ASN A 67 -10.24 7.18 12.97
CA ASN A 67 -9.83 5.77 12.88
C ASN A 67 -10.72 4.95 11.93
N GLN A 68 -12.03 5.24 11.88
CA GLN A 68 -12.94 4.59 10.91
C GLN A 68 -12.64 5.02 9.48
N ILE A 69 -12.33 6.30 9.26
CA ILE A 69 -11.88 6.81 7.96
C ILE A 69 -10.59 6.11 7.52
N ASP A 70 -9.61 5.98 8.40
CA ASP A 70 -8.35 5.29 8.07
C ASP A 70 -8.57 3.82 7.70
N LYS A 71 -9.50 3.13 8.39
CA LYS A 71 -9.91 1.77 8.02
C LYS A 71 -10.58 1.72 6.64
N ALA A 72 -11.47 2.67 6.35
CA ALA A 72 -12.15 2.74 5.05
C ALA A 72 -11.17 2.99 3.90
N ILE A 73 -10.21 3.91 4.08
CA ILE A 73 -9.15 4.16 3.09
C ILE A 73 -8.34 2.89 2.82
N LYS A 74 -7.91 2.18 3.89
CA LYS A 74 -7.18 0.91 3.77
C LYS A 74 -7.98 -0.15 3.01
N MET A 75 -9.28 -0.29 3.30
CA MET A 75 -10.15 -1.22 2.58
C MET A 75 -10.23 -0.88 1.09
N ILE A 76 -10.41 0.40 0.73
CA ILE A 76 -10.44 0.83 -0.68
C ILE A 76 -9.11 0.50 -1.36
N GLN A 77 -7.97 0.78 -0.73
CA GLN A 77 -6.66 0.44 -1.30
C GLN A 77 -6.49 -1.08 -1.48
N MET A 78 -6.92 -1.89 -0.51
CA MET A 78 -6.91 -3.35 -0.61
C MET A 78 -7.77 -3.86 -1.77
N THR A 79 -8.91 -3.21 -2.07
CA THR A 79 -9.72 -3.60 -3.24
C THR A 79 -9.02 -3.34 -4.58
N LYS A 80 -8.15 -2.33 -4.66
CA LYS A 80 -7.32 -2.09 -5.85
C LYS A 80 -6.26 -3.16 -6.02
N ILE A 81 -5.70 -3.63 -4.90
CA ILE A 81 -4.69 -4.68 -4.85
C ILE A 81 -5.28 -6.06 -5.18
N SER A 82 -6.47 -6.38 -4.67
CA SER A 82 -7.08 -7.70 -4.87
C SER A 82 -7.40 -8.00 -6.34
N GLY A 83 -7.58 -6.97 -7.18
CA GLY A 83 -7.67 -7.13 -8.62
C GLY A 83 -6.40 -7.72 -9.25
N PHE A 84 -5.21 -7.36 -8.75
CA PHE A 84 -3.95 -7.87 -9.29
C PHE A 84 -3.68 -9.34 -8.94
N PHE A 85 -4.06 -9.78 -7.74
CA PHE A 85 -3.91 -11.17 -7.33
C PHE A 85 -4.90 -12.12 -8.03
N LYS A 86 -5.94 -11.59 -8.70
CA LYS A 86 -6.80 -12.40 -9.57
C LYS A 86 -6.17 -12.69 -10.93
N ASP A 87 -5.20 -11.88 -11.35
CA ASP A 87 -4.52 -11.95 -12.65
C ASP A 87 -3.17 -12.70 -12.56
N ILE A 88 -2.83 -13.28 -11.40
CA ILE A 88 -1.67 -14.15 -11.14
C ILE A 88 -2.20 -15.57 -10.89
#